data_AF-A0A239HHS9-F1
#
_entry.id   AF-A0A239HHS9-F1
#
_cell.length_a   1.000
_cell.length_b   1.000
_cell.length_c   1.000
_cell.angle_alpha   90.00
_cell.angle_beta   90.00
_cell.angle_gamma   90.00
#
_symmetry.space_group_name_H-M   'P 1'
#
loop_
_entity.id
_entity.type
_entity.pdbx_description
1 polymer ?
#
loop_
_entity_poly.entity_id
_entity_poly.type
_entity_poly.pdbx_seq_one_letter_code
_entity_poly.pdbx_strand_id
1 'polypeptide(L)' 'DPDQRWDGTHRGKELPIGTYYWTIEVRETGEVRKGMLNLLRK' A
#
# COMPACT_ATOMS: atom_id res chain seq x y z
N ASP A 1 4.03 2.19 11.68
CA ASP A 1 4.43 3.59 11.47
C ASP A 1 3.61 4.13 10.30
N PRO A 2 2.75 5.14 10.51
CA PRO A 2 1.96 5.74 9.44
C PRO A 2 2.80 6.44 8.36
N ASP A 3 4.07 6.76 8.64
CA ASP A 3 4.96 7.44 7.69
C ASP A 3 5.71 6.46 6.77
N GLN A 4 5.64 5.16 7.05
CA GLN A 4 6.23 4.14 6.19
C GLN A 4 5.43 4.03 4.89
N ARG A 5 6.04 4.46 3.80
CA ARG A 5 5.47 4.33 2.45
C ARG A 5 5.80 2.97 1.87
N TRP A 6 4.89 2.47 1.05
CA TRP A 6 5.18 1.32 0.21
C TRP A 6 6.19 1.70 -0.88
N ASP A 7 7.17 0.83 -1.11
CA ASP A 7 8.26 1.03 -2.07
C ASP A 7 7.89 0.62 -3.51
N GLY A 8 6.66 0.15 -3.74
CA GLY A 8 6.20 -0.32 -5.04
C GLY A 8 6.63 -1.75 -5.38
N THR A 9 7.13 -2.52 -4.40
CA THR A 9 7.53 -3.92 -4.59
C THR A 9 6.55 -4.90 -3.97
N HIS A 10 6.39 -6.09 -4.56
CA HIS A 10 5.67 -7.21 -3.97
C HIS A 10 6.53 -8.46 -4.07
N ARG A 11 6.86 -9.06 -2.91
CA ARG A 11 7.72 -10.24 -2.80
C ARG A 11 9.07 -10.05 -3.52
N GLY A 12 9.69 -8.88 -3.34
CA GLY A 12 10.97 -8.52 -3.95
C GLY A 12 10.92 -8.23 -5.45
N LYS A 13 9.71 -8.24 -6.06
CA LYS A 13 9.53 -7.88 -7.46
C LYS A 13 8.91 -6.50 -7.56
N GLU A 14 9.49 -5.68 -8.43
CA GLU A 14 8.88 -4.41 -8.80
C GLU A 14 7.55 -4.62 -9.50
N LEU A 15 6.56 -3.81 -9.14
CA LEU A 15 5.27 -3.81 -9.80
C LEU A 15 5.15 -2.74 -10.90
N PRO A 16 4.27 -2.95 -11.90
CA PRO A 16 4.01 -1.98 -12.95
C PRO A 16 3.45 -0.66 -12.43
N ILE A 17 3.68 0.43 -13.16
CA ILE A 17 2.98 1.70 -12.97
C ILE A 17 1.46 1.47 -13.06
N GLY A 18 0.70 2.02 -12.13
CA GLY A 18 -0.75 1.83 -12.10
C GLY A 18 -1.38 2.20 -10.76
N THR A 19 -2.69 1.96 -10.67
CA THR A 19 -3.48 2.18 -9.44
C THR A 19 -3.71 0.85 -8.73
N TYR A 20 -3.36 0.82 -7.46
CA TYR A 20 -3.48 -0.33 -6.57
C TYR A 20 -4.50 -0.02 -5.48
N TYR A 21 -5.28 -1.03 -5.10
CA TYR A 21 -6.16 -0.96 -3.94
C TYR A 21 -5.44 -1.52 -2.71
N TRP A 22 -5.53 -0.84 -1.57
CA TRP A 22 -4.92 -1.27 -0.32
C TRP A 22 -5.95 -1.31 0.81
N THR A 23 -5.70 -2.22 1.76
CA THR A 23 -6.44 -2.36 3.02
C THR A 23 -5.44 -2.59 4.15
N ILE A 24 -5.60 -1.88 5.26
CA ILE A 24 -4.89 -2.09 6.52
C ILE A 24 -5.94 -2.33 7.61
N GLU A 25 -5.72 -3.36 8.40
CA GLU A 25 -6.55 -3.72 9.55
C GLU A 25 -5.70 -3.70 10.82
N VAL A 26 -6.15 -2.97 11.83
CA VAL A 26 -5.56 -2.95 13.17
C VAL A 26 -6.34 -3.93 14.04
N ARG A 27 -5.76 -5.12 14.30
CA ARG A 27 -6.48 -6.22 14.97
C ARG A 27 -6.90 -5.91 16.39
N GLU A 28 -6.14 -5.07 17.08
CA GLU A 28 -6.36 -4.69 18.48
C GLU A 28 -7.58 -3.77 18.65
N THR A 29 -7.88 -2.95 17.63
CA THR A 29 -8.98 -1.97 17.69
C THR A 29 -10.13 -2.30 16.73
N GLY A 30 -9.91 -3.23 15.78
CA GLY A 30 -10.82 -3.52 14.68
C GLY A 30 -10.90 -2.40 13.63
N GLU A 31 -10.02 -1.41 13.70
CA GLU A 31 -10.02 -0.30 12.75
C GLU A 31 -9.54 -0.76 11.37
N VAL A 32 -10.33 -0.44 10.34
CA VAL A 32 -10.00 -0.74 8.94
C VAL A 32 -9.81 0.56 8.17
N ARG A 33 -8.67 0.69 7.51
CA ARG A 33 -8.37 1.77 6.56
C ARG A 33 -8.15 1.18 5.18
N LYS A 34 -8.63 1.86 4.14
CA LYS A 34 -8.53 1.40 2.75
C LYS A 34 -8.54 2.56 1.79
N GLY A 35 -7.99 2.35 0.60
CA GLY A 35 -7.98 3.38 -0.44
C GLY A 35 -7.29 2.95 -1.72
N MET A 36 -7.16 3.93 -2.63
CA MET A 36 -6.41 3.80 -3.87
C MET A 36 -4.99 4.35 -3.67
N LEU A 37 -4.01 3.70 -4.26
CA LEU A 37 -2.61 4.12 -4.30
C LEU A 37 -2.13 4.14 -5.74
N ASN A 38 -1.63 5.28 -6.19
CA ASN A 38 -1.06 5.43 -7.53
C ASN A 38 0.46 5.22 -7.46
N LEU A 39 0.95 4.19 -8.15
CA LEU A 39 2.37 3.93 -8.33
C LEU A 39 2.83 4.64 -9.60
N LEU A 40 3.62 5.70 -9.43
CA LEU A 40 4.21 6.50 -10.51
C LEU A 40 5.73 6.32 -10.49
N ARG A 41 6.39 6.50 -11.65
CA ARG A 41 7.86 6.49 -11.77
C ARG A 41 8.32 7.71 -12.57
N LYS A 42 9.54 8.17 -12.30
CA LYS A 42 10.17 9.30 -12.99
C LYS A 42 10.84 8.85 -14.28
#